data_AF-A0A7S0B0G7-F1
#
_entry.id   AF-A0A7S0B0G7-F1
#
_cell.length_a   1.000
_cell.length_b   1.000
_cell.length_c   1.000
_cell.angle_alpha   90.00
_cell.angle_beta   90.00
_cell.angle_gamma   90.00
#
_symmetry.space_group_name_H-M   'P 1'
#
loop_
_entity.id
_entity.type
_entity.pdbx_description
1 polymer ?
#
loop_
_entity_poly.entity_id
_entity_poly.type
_entity_poly.pdbx_seq_one_letter_code
_entity_poly.pdbx_strand_id
1 'polypeptide(L)'
;YGGEVLPPPRILVREESRERYGKYVCDSRRSGAELETEFPGFDFSELESNEDIWHTDERESPLAIQDRAIEFLQWLSSRPERCVAVVTHHEFLRHLFGQFGDTLHEEDRSLLQRTAANCQLRSVVLCSHGPTGSENDGPRSTIRVPSVSSVGSLASIGSSDGG
;
A
#
# COMPACT_ATOMS: atom_id res chain seq x y z
N TYR A 1 -12.95 -27.62 -14.26
CA TYR A 1 -12.23 -26.38 -13.93
C TYR A 1 -11.28 -26.67 -12.79
N GLY A 2 -10.05 -27.08 -13.11
CA GLY A 2 -8.99 -27.27 -12.11
C GLY A 2 -8.27 -25.95 -11.92
N GLY A 3 -8.75 -25.12 -11.00
CA GLY A 3 -8.01 -23.95 -10.56
C GLY A 3 -6.91 -24.39 -9.62
N GLU A 4 -5.69 -23.93 -9.84
CA GLU A 4 -4.60 -24.09 -8.87
C GLU A 4 -5.05 -23.45 -7.54
N VAL A 5 -5.08 -24.25 -6.47
CA VAL A 5 -5.35 -23.72 -5.13
C VAL A 5 -4.04 -23.17 -4.61
N LEU A 6 -3.87 -21.86 -4.69
CA LEU A 6 -2.73 -21.18 -4.09
C LEU A 6 -2.86 -21.20 -2.56
N PRO A 7 -1.75 -21.35 -1.82
CA PRO A 7 -1.79 -21.19 -0.37
C PRO A 7 -2.26 -19.77 -0.01
N PRO A 8 -2.93 -19.59 1.13
CA PRO A 8 -3.31 -18.26 1.59
C PRO A 8 -2.06 -17.37 1.72
N PRO A 9 -2.15 -16.08 1.35
CA PRO A 9 -1.01 -15.17 1.46
C PRO A 9 -0.63 -14.98 2.93
N ARG A 10 0.68 -14.82 3.20
CA ARG A 10 1.15 -14.33 4.51
C ARG A 10 0.73 -12.87 4.64
N ILE A 11 0.08 -12.53 5.75
CA ILE A 11 -0.29 -11.15 6.07
C ILE A 11 0.68 -10.66 7.14
N LEU A 12 1.47 -9.64 6.81
CA LEU A 12 2.50 -9.07 7.69
C LEU A 12 2.12 -7.64 8.07
N VAL A 13 2.27 -7.31 9.34
CA VAL A 13 1.98 -5.97 9.89
C VAL A 13 3.24 -5.13 9.93
N ARG A 14 3.17 -3.90 9.39
CA ARG A 14 4.27 -2.93 9.35
C ARG A 14 3.80 -1.56 9.81
N GLU A 15 4.50 -1.00 10.79
CA GLU A 15 4.16 0.28 11.42
C GLU A 15 4.36 1.45 10.44
N GLU A 16 5.33 1.35 9.52
CA GLU A 16 5.65 2.41 8.57
C GLU A 16 4.54 2.67 7.55
N SER A 17 3.58 1.75 7.40
CA SER A 17 2.45 1.91 6.48
C SER A 17 1.19 2.46 7.15
N ARG A 18 1.27 2.87 8.42
CA ARG A 18 0.17 3.52 9.15
C ARG A 18 -0.21 4.87 8.54
N GLU A 19 -1.42 5.32 8.84
CA GLU A 19 -1.84 6.69 8.58
C GLU A 19 -0.88 7.69 9.23
N ARG A 20 -0.98 8.96 8.82
CA ARG A 20 -0.37 10.04 9.58
C ARG A 20 -0.84 9.98 11.04
N TYR A 21 0.09 9.88 11.99
CA TYR A 21 -0.22 9.59 13.39
C TYR A 21 0.09 10.73 14.37
N GLY A 22 -0.26 10.50 15.63
CA GLY A 22 -0.05 11.40 16.75
C GLY A 22 -1.12 12.49 16.88
N LYS A 23 -1.10 13.21 18.02
CA LYS A 23 -2.11 14.19 18.47
C LYS A 23 -3.50 13.62 18.76
N TYR A 24 -4.02 12.72 17.94
CA TYR A 24 -5.37 12.16 18.11
C TYR A 24 -5.29 10.72 18.61
N VAL A 25 -6.16 10.37 19.55
CA VAL A 25 -6.20 9.04 20.16
C VAL A 25 -6.59 7.96 19.14
N CYS A 26 -7.35 8.32 18.10
CA CYS A 26 -7.72 7.37 17.04
C CYS A 26 -6.54 6.91 16.18
N ASP A 27 -5.38 7.55 16.30
CA ASP A 27 -4.18 7.18 15.56
C ASP A 27 -3.25 6.24 16.36
N SER A 28 -3.61 5.94 17.62
CA SER A 28 -2.91 4.91 18.38
C SER A 28 -3.45 3.52 18.05
N ARG A 29 -2.60 2.51 18.21
CA ARG A 29 -3.03 1.11 18.20
C ARG A 29 -3.10 0.55 19.62
N ARG A 30 -3.86 -0.54 19.75
CA ARG A 30 -3.80 -1.44 20.91
C ARG A 30 -2.45 -2.16 20.94
N SER A 31 -2.19 -2.84 22.05
CA SER A 31 -0.95 -3.62 22.18
C SER A 31 -0.86 -4.71 21.11
N GLY A 32 0.37 -5.10 20.75
CA GLY A 32 0.64 -6.16 19.79
C GLY A 32 -0.01 -7.47 20.22
N ALA A 33 0.08 -7.83 21.50
CA ALA A 33 -0.52 -9.03 22.07
C ALA A 33 -2.06 -9.07 21.95
N GLU A 34 -2.73 -7.93 22.16
CA GLU A 34 -4.19 -7.84 21.95
C GLU A 34 -4.55 -8.03 20.47
N LEU A 35 -3.79 -7.40 19.57
CA LEU A 35 -4.01 -7.52 18.12
C LEU A 35 -3.70 -8.93 17.61
N GLU A 36 -2.66 -9.59 18.11
CA GLU A 36 -2.32 -10.96 17.76
C GLU A 36 -3.40 -11.95 18.23
N THR A 37 -3.99 -11.69 19.40
CA THR A 37 -5.13 -12.47 19.91
C THR A 37 -6.38 -12.30 19.03
N GLU A 38 -6.65 -11.07 18.56
CA GLU A 38 -7.81 -10.79 17.71
C GLU A 38 -7.62 -11.23 16.25
N PHE A 39 -6.38 -11.18 15.75
CA PHE A 39 -6.01 -11.47 14.37
C PHE A 39 -4.91 -12.53 14.27
N PRO A 40 -5.18 -13.79 14.66
CA PRO A 40 -4.15 -14.84 14.73
C PRO A 40 -3.57 -15.26 13.38
N GLY A 41 -4.15 -14.81 12.26
CA GLY A 41 -3.63 -15.04 10.91
C GLY A 41 -2.67 -13.95 10.42
N PHE A 42 -2.43 -12.91 11.23
CA PHE A 42 -1.54 -11.80 10.91
C PHE A 42 -0.22 -12.00 11.65
N ASP A 43 0.87 -11.69 10.97
CA ASP A 43 2.22 -11.76 11.51
C ASP A 43 2.61 -10.40 12.08
N PHE A 44 2.79 -10.36 13.40
CA PHE A 44 3.20 -9.18 14.17
C PHE A 44 4.68 -9.23 14.58
N SER A 45 5.47 -10.20 14.08
CA SER A 45 6.84 -10.42 14.51
C SER A 45 7.81 -9.27 14.20
N GLU A 46 7.43 -8.38 13.29
CA GLU A 46 8.23 -7.21 12.90
C GLU A 46 7.78 -5.91 13.61
N LEU A 47 6.91 -5.99 14.63
CA LEU A 47 6.65 -4.85 15.51
C LEU A 47 7.89 -4.53 16.37
N GLU A 48 8.23 -3.25 16.49
CA GLU A 48 9.35 -2.81 17.32
C GLU A 48 9.07 -2.96 18.83
N SER A 49 7.81 -2.82 19.22
CA SER A 49 7.37 -2.90 20.62
C SER A 49 5.95 -3.46 20.71
N ASN A 50 5.64 -4.15 21.82
CA ASN A 50 4.27 -4.55 22.13
C ASN A 50 3.36 -3.32 22.30
N GLU A 51 3.85 -2.30 22.98
CA GLU A 51 3.13 -1.03 23.16
C GLU A 51 3.27 -0.12 21.93
N ASP A 52 2.32 0.78 21.75
CA ASP A 52 2.38 1.74 20.65
C ASP A 52 3.33 2.91 20.96
N ILE A 53 4.62 2.70 20.70
CA ILE A 53 5.66 3.72 20.91
C ILE A 53 5.69 4.80 19.81
N TRP A 54 4.94 4.59 18.72
CA TRP A 54 4.88 5.51 17.58
C TRP A 54 3.88 6.64 17.83
N HIS A 55 2.85 6.42 18.65
CA HIS A 55 1.89 7.44 19.02
C HIS A 55 2.51 8.45 19.98
N THR A 56 2.39 9.74 19.66
CA THR A 56 2.84 10.84 20.51
C THR A 56 1.78 11.93 20.55
N ASP A 57 1.89 12.85 21.52
CA ASP A 57 1.01 14.02 21.60
C ASP A 57 1.20 15.01 20.43
N GLU A 58 2.31 14.89 19.71
CA GLU A 58 2.62 15.71 18.55
C GLU A 58 2.13 15.06 17.26
N ARG A 59 1.62 15.90 16.34
CA ARG A 59 1.21 15.41 15.03
C ARG A 59 2.44 15.17 14.17
N GLU A 60 2.55 14.01 13.56
CA GLU A 60 3.62 13.69 12.61
C GLU A 60 3.76 14.79 11.54
N SER A 61 4.99 15.25 11.28
CA SER A 61 5.24 16.32 10.32
C SER A 61 5.20 15.80 8.87
N PRO A 62 4.93 16.67 7.87
CA PRO A 62 5.03 16.32 6.46
C PRO A 62 6.34 15.67 6.01
N LEU A 63 7.46 16.09 6.59
CA LEU A 63 8.78 15.53 6.27
C LEU A 63 8.97 14.15 6.93
N ALA A 64 8.56 14.00 8.19
CA ALA A 64 8.67 12.73 8.90
C ALA A 64 7.90 11.59 8.21
N ILE A 65 6.68 11.86 7.73
CA ILE A 65 5.91 10.86 6.96
C ILE A 65 6.55 10.55 5.60
N GLN A 66 7.23 11.51 4.97
CA GLN A 66 7.94 11.29 3.71
C GLN A 66 9.17 10.40 3.92
N ASP A 67 9.96 10.67 4.96
CA ASP A 67 11.13 9.88 5.33
C ASP A 67 10.73 8.44 5.68
N ARG A 68 9.71 8.27 6.53
CA ARG A 68 9.12 6.96 6.86
C ARG A 68 8.59 6.21 5.63
N ALA A 69 7.99 6.93 4.69
CA ALA A 69 7.50 6.35 3.45
C ALA A 69 8.66 5.84 2.55
N ILE A 70 9.82 6.51 2.58
CA ILE A 70 11.04 6.04 1.90
C ILE A 70 11.58 4.78 2.57
N GLU A 71 11.66 4.75 3.90
CA GLU A 71 12.07 3.57 4.67
C GLU A 71 11.17 2.36 4.35
N PHE A 72 9.86 2.58 4.27
CA PHE A 72 8.90 1.55 3.88
C PHE A 72 9.15 1.03 2.46
N LEU A 73 9.45 1.91 1.49
CA LEU A 73 9.78 1.49 0.12
C LEU A 73 11.10 0.72 0.05
N GLN A 74 12.10 1.11 0.84
CA GLN A 74 13.37 0.38 0.93
C GLN A 74 13.14 -1.02 1.51
N TRP A 75 12.38 -1.12 2.59
CA TRP A 75 11.97 -2.41 3.16
C TRP A 75 11.21 -3.25 2.13
N LEU A 76 10.22 -2.69 1.42
CA LEU A 76 9.48 -3.37 0.36
C LEU A 76 10.40 -3.86 -0.76
N SER A 77 11.41 -3.07 -1.15
CA SER A 77 12.35 -3.44 -2.21
C SER A 77 13.31 -4.58 -1.81
N SER A 78 13.49 -4.81 -0.50
CA SER A 78 14.31 -5.90 0.03
C SER A 78 13.59 -7.24 0.08
N ARG A 79 12.26 -7.23 -0.11
CA ARG A 79 11.41 -8.41 0.00
C ARG A 79 11.64 -9.40 -1.14
N PRO A 80 11.69 -10.72 -0.87
CA PRO A 80 11.80 -11.74 -1.92
C PRO A 80 10.50 -11.89 -2.75
N GLU A 81 9.37 -11.38 -2.25
CA GLU A 81 8.08 -11.47 -2.91
C GLU A 81 8.01 -10.58 -4.17
N ARG A 82 7.57 -11.15 -5.32
CA ARG A 82 7.47 -10.41 -6.59
C ARG A 82 6.23 -9.51 -6.69
N CYS A 83 5.15 -9.90 -6.02
CA CYS A 83 3.89 -9.19 -6.01
C CYS A 83 3.47 -9.03 -4.55
N VAL A 84 3.43 -7.78 -4.08
CA VAL A 84 3.03 -7.44 -2.71
C VAL A 84 1.77 -6.58 -2.78
N ALA A 85 0.75 -6.95 -2.02
CA ALA A 85 -0.41 -6.10 -1.78
C ALA A 85 -0.17 -5.30 -0.50
N VAL A 86 -0.23 -3.97 -0.60
CA VAL A 86 -0.14 -3.07 0.56
C VAL A 86 -1.52 -2.50 0.83
N VAL A 87 -2.01 -2.69 2.06
CA VAL A 87 -3.25 -2.05 2.55
C VAL A 87 -2.84 -0.94 3.50
N THR A 88 -3.22 0.29 3.18
CA THR A 88 -2.75 1.50 3.89
C THR A 88 -3.77 2.63 3.75
N HIS A 89 -3.39 3.83 4.18
CA HIS A 89 -4.26 4.97 4.40
C HIS A 89 -3.98 6.14 3.45
N HIS A 90 -4.89 7.10 3.45
CA HIS A 90 -4.90 8.19 2.48
C HIS A 90 -3.72 9.15 2.66
N GLU A 91 -3.45 9.67 3.86
CA GLU A 91 -2.36 10.66 4.02
C GLU A 91 -0.99 10.03 3.79
N PHE A 92 -0.82 8.77 4.20
CA PHE A 92 0.39 8.01 3.87
C PHE A 92 0.62 7.95 2.35
N LEU A 93 -0.37 7.50 1.57
CA LEU A 93 -0.24 7.43 0.11
C LEU A 93 -0.01 8.81 -0.54
N ARG A 94 -0.66 9.86 -0.01
CA ARG A 94 -0.49 11.23 -0.50
C ARG A 94 0.95 11.70 -0.34
N HIS A 95 1.55 11.46 0.83
CA HIS A 95 2.95 11.83 1.09
C HIS A 95 3.95 10.92 0.37
N LEU A 96 3.68 9.61 0.33
CA LEU A 96 4.48 8.62 -0.39
C LEU A 96 4.60 8.98 -1.88
N PHE A 97 3.47 9.22 -2.58
CA PHE A 97 3.51 9.48 -4.01
C PHE A 97 3.83 10.93 -4.36
N GLY A 98 3.48 11.88 -3.48
CA GLY A 98 3.71 13.31 -3.70
C GLY A 98 5.20 13.69 -3.76
N GLN A 99 6.10 12.87 -3.20
CA GLN A 99 7.54 13.10 -3.24
C GLN A 99 8.25 12.51 -4.48
N PHE A 100 7.52 11.83 -5.38
CA PHE A 100 8.06 11.26 -6.61
C PHE A 100 7.35 11.81 -7.85
N GLY A 101 7.99 11.68 -9.02
CA GLY A 101 7.35 11.93 -10.30
C GLY A 101 7.92 13.10 -11.10
N ASP A 102 8.97 13.76 -10.63
CA ASP A 102 9.62 14.88 -11.34
C ASP A 102 10.15 14.49 -12.72
N THR A 103 10.48 13.21 -12.92
CA THR A 103 10.99 12.65 -14.18
C THR A 103 9.92 11.92 -15.00
N LEU A 104 8.68 11.84 -14.51
CA LEU A 104 7.58 11.16 -15.19
C LEU A 104 6.91 12.08 -16.22
N HIS A 105 6.26 11.48 -17.23
CA HIS A 105 5.34 12.21 -18.08
C HIS A 105 4.19 12.78 -17.25
N GLU A 106 3.65 13.94 -17.63
CA GLU A 106 2.63 14.66 -16.86
C GLU A 106 1.43 13.78 -16.50
N GLU A 107 0.98 12.96 -17.46
CA GLU A 107 -0.14 12.04 -17.27
C GLU A 107 0.19 10.95 -16.23
N ASP A 108 1.38 10.34 -16.31
CA ASP A 108 1.82 9.30 -15.36
C ASP A 108 1.99 9.89 -13.96
N ARG A 109 2.55 11.11 -13.87
CA ARG A 109 2.67 11.85 -12.61
C ARG A 109 1.29 12.12 -12.01
N SER A 110 0.35 12.60 -12.80
CA SER A 110 -1.02 12.85 -12.35
C SER A 110 -1.71 11.58 -11.85
N LEU A 111 -1.55 10.46 -12.57
CA LEU A 111 -2.10 9.16 -12.16
C LEU A 111 -1.51 8.63 -10.86
N LEU A 112 -0.21 8.83 -10.65
CA LEU A 112 0.50 8.44 -9.45
C LEU A 112 0.06 9.28 -8.24
N GLN A 113 0.05 10.61 -8.40
CA GLN A 113 -0.14 11.58 -7.30
C GLN A 113 -1.61 11.89 -6.98
N ARG A 114 -2.58 11.44 -7.80
CA ARG A 114 -3.99 11.69 -7.53
C ARG A 114 -4.43 11.12 -6.18
N THR A 115 -5.40 11.77 -5.53
CA THR A 115 -6.00 11.31 -4.26
C THR A 115 -6.58 9.90 -4.37
N ALA A 116 -6.29 9.05 -3.38
CA ALA A 116 -6.87 7.71 -3.28
C ALA A 116 -8.29 7.76 -2.72
N ALA A 117 -9.22 7.09 -3.40
CA ALA A 117 -10.56 6.86 -2.87
C ALA A 117 -10.55 5.63 -1.93
N ASN A 118 -11.53 5.53 -1.05
CA ASN A 118 -11.71 4.36 -0.19
C ASN A 118 -11.84 3.08 -1.04
N CYS A 119 -11.16 2.02 -0.61
CA CYS A 119 -11.12 0.73 -1.31
C CYS A 119 -10.59 0.79 -2.77
N GLN A 120 -9.89 1.85 -3.14
CA GLN A 120 -9.26 1.93 -4.46
C GLN A 120 -8.00 1.06 -4.53
N LEU A 121 -7.95 0.18 -5.52
CA LEU A 121 -6.73 -0.55 -5.88
C LEU A 121 -5.88 0.28 -6.86
N ARG A 122 -4.57 0.32 -6.61
CA ARG A 122 -3.58 0.86 -7.54
C ARG A 122 -2.42 -0.10 -7.70
N SER A 123 -2.03 -0.32 -8.94
CA SER A 123 -0.83 -1.10 -9.26
C SER A 123 0.33 -0.14 -9.52
N VAL A 124 1.44 -0.37 -8.82
CA VAL A 124 2.69 0.37 -8.98
C VAL A 124 3.81 -0.66 -9.16
N VAL A 125 4.78 -0.34 -10.01
CA VAL A 125 5.97 -1.17 -10.22
C VAL A 125 7.14 -0.45 -9.56
N LEU A 126 7.82 -1.14 -8.64
CA LEU A 126 9.06 -0.66 -8.03
C LEU A 126 10.24 -1.18 -8.84
N CYS A 127 11.09 -0.27 -9.34
CA CYS A 127 12.30 -0.61 -10.08
C CYS A 127 13.53 -0.26 -9.24
N SER A 128 14.27 -1.28 -8.79
CA SER A 128 15.58 -1.08 -8.17
C SER A 128 16.62 -0.82 -9.26
N HIS A 129 17.13 0.40 -9.34
CA HIS A 129 18.29 0.70 -10.17
C HIS A 129 19.53 0.34 -9.35
N GLY A 130 20.11 -0.84 -9.58
CA GLY A 130 21.44 -1.15 -9.05
C GLY A 130 22.48 -0.13 -9.55
N PRO A 131 23.63 0.01 -8.88
CA PRO A 131 24.69 0.89 -9.37
C PRO A 131 25.00 0.50 -10.81
N THR A 132 24.79 1.45 -11.73
CA THR A 132 24.95 1.26 -13.16
C THR A 132 26.40 0.90 -13.48
N GLY A 133 26.65 -0.40 -13.61
CA GLY A 133 27.93 -1.00 -13.99
C GLY A 133 27.72 -2.08 -15.04
N SER A 134 27.01 -1.75 -16.12
CA SER A 134 27.14 -2.34 -17.46
C SER A 134 26.09 -1.70 -18.36
N GLU A 135 26.55 -1.08 -19.45
CA GLU A 135 25.69 -0.55 -20.50
C GLU A 135 24.85 -1.69 -21.11
N ASN A 136 23.54 -1.56 -21.05
CA ASN A 136 22.67 -2.03 -22.12
C ASN A 136 21.33 -1.30 -22.07
N ASP A 137 21.01 -0.66 -23.20
CA ASP A 137 19.81 0.12 -23.47
C ASP A 137 18.55 -0.76 -23.27
N GLY A 138 17.70 -0.41 -22.29
CA GLY A 138 16.51 -1.16 -21.86
C GLY A 138 15.59 -0.29 -20.99
N PRO A 139 14.27 -0.57 -20.94
CA PRO A 139 13.24 0.46 -21.10
C PRO A 139 13.23 1.48 -19.97
N ARG A 140 13.10 2.75 -20.36
CA ARG A 140 12.84 3.87 -19.46
C ARG A 140 11.65 3.56 -18.56
N SER A 141 11.85 3.86 -17.27
CA SER A 141 10.84 3.82 -16.20
C SER A 141 9.47 4.25 -16.73
N THR A 142 8.55 3.29 -16.80
CA THR A 142 7.14 3.53 -17.12
C THR A 142 6.33 2.83 -16.05
N ILE A 143 5.78 3.63 -15.13
CA ILE A 143 4.76 3.15 -14.20
C ILE A 143 3.49 2.95 -15.03
N ARG A 144 3.24 1.75 -15.51
CA ARG A 144 1.97 1.42 -16.16
C ARG A 144 0.94 1.08 -15.09
N VAL A 145 0.12 2.06 -14.70
CA VAL A 145 -1.07 1.82 -13.87
C VAL A 145 -2.21 1.35 -14.78
N PRO A 146 -2.70 0.10 -14.69
CA PRO A 146 -3.88 -0.31 -15.43
C PRO A 146 -5.12 0.38 -14.84
N SER A 147 -5.88 1.10 -15.67
CA SER A 147 -7.21 1.57 -15.30
C SER A 147 -8.17 0.39 -15.26
N VAL A 148 -8.63 -0.02 -14.08
CA VAL A 148 -9.76 -0.95 -13.97
C VAL A 148 -11.03 -0.17 -14.31
N SER A 149 -11.52 -0.38 -15.52
CA SER A 149 -12.87 0.00 -15.94
C SER A 149 -13.62 -1.26 -16.33
N SER A 150 -14.50 -1.72 -15.44
CA SER A 150 -15.77 -2.43 -15.72
C SER A 150 -16.23 -3.16 -14.46
N VAL A 151 -17.11 -2.51 -13.69
CA VAL A 151 -18.14 -3.25 -12.94
C VAL A 151 -19.29 -3.39 -13.91
N GLY A 152 -19.42 -4.59 -14.50
CA GLY A 152 -20.51 -4.93 -15.38
C GLY A 152 -21.85 -4.76 -14.66
N SER A 153 -22.76 -4.03 -15.31
CA SER A 153 -24.16 -3.93 -14.93
C SER A 153 -24.78 -5.32 -14.85
N LEU A 154 -25.21 -5.74 -13.66
CA LEU A 154 -25.97 -6.97 -13.49
C LEU A 154 -27.42 -6.68 -13.93
N ALA A 155 -27.80 -7.24 -15.07
CA ALA A 155 -29.16 -7.21 -15.58
C ALA A 155 -30.12 -7.88 -14.57
N SER A 156 -31.23 -7.20 -14.23
CA SER A 156 -32.31 -7.81 -13.45
C SER A 156 -33.02 -8.86 -14.29
N ILE A 157 -32.96 -10.10 -13.83
CA ILE A 157 -33.69 -11.24 -14.35
C ILE A 157 -35.15 -11.06 -13.94
N GLY A 158 -36.06 -11.21 -14.90
CA GLY A 158 -37.49 -11.00 -14.72
C GLY A 158 -38.14 -12.01 -13.78
N SER A 159 -39.19 -11.55 -13.11
CA SER A 159 -40.21 -12.42 -12.50
C SER A 159 -41.50 -12.21 -13.25
N SER A 160 -41.85 -13.21 -14.07
CA SER A 160 -43.22 -13.51 -14.43
C SER A 160 -43.90 -14.18 -13.23
N ASP A 161 -45.02 -13.65 -12.77
CA ASP A 161 -46.12 -14.49 -12.31
C ASP A 161 -47.44 -13.73 -12.47
N GLY A 162 -48.36 -14.37 -13.19
CA GLY A 162 -49.75 -13.95 -13.33
C GLY A 162 -50.64 -14.75 -12.39
N GLY A 163 -51.72 -14.11 -11.94
CA GLY A 163 -52.76 -14.67 -11.08
C GLY A 163 -53.52 -13.57 -10.37
#